data_AF-A0A497E947-F1
#
_entry.id   AF-A0A497E947-F1
#
_cell.length_a   1.000
_cell.length_b   1.000
_cell.length_c   1.000
_cell.angle_alpha   90.00
_cell.angle_beta   90.00
_cell.angle_gamma   90.00
#
_symmetry.space_group_name_H-M   'P 1'
#
loop_
_entity.id
_entity.type
_entity.pdbx_description
1 polymer ?
#
loop_
_entity_poly.entity_id
_entity_poly.type
_entity_poly.pdbx_seq_one_letter_code
_entity_poly.pdbx_strand_id
1 'polypeptide(L)'
;MTNYQLSTMKHFQKINGIALVAVLAILVVLAIMASTFTVLMNIENKQSKIHMESQQLDMLVSAGLEHAKAMLTVEELDADRLNRIANTVVEFSQTANGEGKDRWMYIKDGTGKIIGRYRIRIEDEAAKVNVQKAFLTKNSKGTGWDTGEVVLPRALGVNPKTVKKIIDFRYGKNKLPGARGDDDQNNLILMADGIDNNANGIIDEEDEGINDPKEYNAEHLKGDDRKFSSMTELMNALTGDKNKISLNTQNQMMREIPHRATIYSCDMPGSATLPNETPSDINCMTTRECRRLLIKANAVNPFEPNSVKQMQLAANLIDYRDENHVLSTL
;
A
#
# COMPACT_ATOMS: atom_id res chain seq x y z
N MET A 1 58.51 70.45 43.74
CA MET A 1 58.67 68.97 43.72
C MET A 1 57.33 68.21 43.83
N THR A 2 56.20 68.77 43.39
CA THR A 2 54.86 68.22 43.73
C THR A 2 53.98 67.83 42.53
N ASN A 3 54.30 68.23 41.30
CA ASN A 3 53.45 67.92 40.13
C ASN A 3 53.83 66.64 39.36
N TYR A 4 55.05 66.11 39.52
CA TYR A 4 55.48 64.90 38.80
C TYR A 4 54.93 63.61 39.42
N GLN A 5 54.71 63.55 40.74
CA GLN A 5 54.19 62.36 41.42
C GLN A 5 52.67 62.18 41.27
N LEU A 6 51.90 63.27 41.11
CA LEU A 6 50.45 63.18 40.86
C LEU A 6 50.12 62.74 39.43
N SER A 7 51.00 63.03 38.46
CA SER A 7 50.85 62.60 37.06
C SER A 7 51.08 61.09 36.90
N THR A 8 52.12 60.55 37.54
CA THR A 8 52.45 59.11 37.49
C THR A 8 51.40 58.25 38.20
N MET A 9 50.83 58.71 39.33
CA MET A 9 49.73 57.98 39.99
C MET A 9 48.44 57.92 39.16
N LYS A 10 48.04 59.00 38.48
CA LYS A 10 46.89 58.98 37.55
C LYS A 10 47.14 58.11 36.32
N HIS A 11 48.38 58.03 35.85
CA HIS A 11 48.76 57.18 34.72
C HIS A 11 48.74 55.69 35.11
N PHE A 12 49.23 55.32 36.29
CA PHE A 12 49.15 53.96 36.83
C PHE A 12 47.70 53.49 37.05
N GLN A 13 46.81 54.35 37.58
CA GLN A 13 45.38 54.01 37.70
C GLN A 13 44.70 53.81 36.33
N LYS A 14 45.08 54.57 35.29
CA LYS A 14 44.57 54.40 33.92
C LYS A 14 45.02 53.08 33.28
N ILE A 15 46.29 52.71 33.45
CA ILE A 15 46.87 51.47 32.89
C ILE A 15 46.25 50.24 33.56
N ASN A 16 46.04 50.28 34.89
CA ASN A 16 45.41 49.20 35.63
C ASN A 16 43.94 48.99 35.25
N GLY A 17 43.21 50.08 34.95
CA GLY A 17 41.84 49.99 34.44
C GLY A 17 41.75 49.35 33.04
N ILE A 18 42.69 49.67 32.15
CA ILE A 18 42.76 49.09 30.80
C ILE A 18 43.11 47.60 30.87
N ALA A 19 44.06 47.21 31.72
CA ALA A 19 44.44 45.81 31.92
C ALA A 19 43.26 44.97 32.46
N LEU A 20 42.48 45.52 33.41
CA LEU A 20 41.29 44.85 33.94
C LEU A 20 40.23 44.60 32.86
N VAL A 21 39.95 45.62 32.03
CA VAL A 21 38.98 45.50 30.91
C VAL A 21 39.45 44.47 29.89
N ALA A 22 40.75 44.42 29.57
CA ALA A 22 41.31 43.44 28.65
C ALA A 22 41.17 41.99 29.19
N VAL A 23 41.48 41.77 30.47
CA VAL A 23 41.33 40.44 31.11
C VAL A 23 39.85 40.02 31.14
N LEU A 24 38.94 40.94 31.47
CA LEU A 24 37.52 40.65 31.50
C LEU A 24 36.96 40.32 30.11
N ALA A 25 37.40 41.05 29.07
CA ALA A 25 37.04 40.74 27.69
C ALA A 25 37.52 39.32 27.27
N ILE A 26 38.75 38.95 27.63
CA ILE A 26 39.29 37.60 27.35
C ILE A 26 38.48 36.53 28.11
N LEU A 27 38.15 36.76 29.38
CA LEU A 27 37.35 35.82 30.17
C LEU A 27 35.93 35.65 29.62
N VAL A 28 35.29 36.74 29.17
CA VAL A 28 33.96 36.66 28.54
C VAL A 28 34.03 35.86 27.25
N VAL A 29 35.04 36.09 26.41
CA VAL A 29 35.23 35.32 25.17
C VAL A 29 35.46 33.84 25.48
N LEU A 30 36.30 33.52 26.46
CA LEU A 30 36.53 32.14 26.92
C LEU A 30 35.25 31.49 27.46
N ALA A 31 34.46 32.22 28.24
CA ALA A 31 33.19 31.73 28.78
C ALA A 31 32.16 31.46 27.67
N ILE A 32 32.06 32.34 26.67
CA ILE A 32 31.18 32.14 25.51
C ILE A 32 31.62 30.93 24.70
N MET A 33 32.93 30.77 24.46
CA MET A 33 33.47 29.60 23.75
C MET A 33 33.21 28.30 24.52
N ALA A 34 33.45 28.28 25.83
CA ALA A 34 33.18 27.12 26.68
C ALA A 34 31.68 26.75 26.69
N SER A 35 30.79 27.75 26.79
CA SER A 35 29.34 27.55 26.73
C SER A 35 28.92 26.99 25.36
N THR A 36 29.45 27.54 24.27
CA THR A 36 29.13 27.10 22.91
C THR A 36 29.59 25.67 22.67
N PHE A 37 30.81 25.34 23.10
CA PHE A 37 31.34 23.98 22.99
C PHE A 37 30.49 22.97 23.78
N THR A 38 30.08 23.34 25.00
CA THR A 38 29.20 22.49 25.83
C THR A 38 27.84 22.25 25.15
N VAL A 39 27.26 23.29 24.54
CA VAL A 39 25.98 23.16 23.80
C VAL A 39 26.15 22.27 22.57
N LEU A 40 27.21 22.45 21.79
CA LEU A 40 27.49 21.64 20.61
C LEU A 40 27.69 20.17 20.98
N MET A 41 28.49 19.87 22.01
CA MET A 41 28.72 18.51 22.47
C MET A 41 27.42 17.84 22.98
N ASN A 42 26.54 18.60 23.60
CA ASN A 42 25.21 18.11 23.98
C ASN A 42 24.30 17.81 22.77
N ILE A 43 24.38 18.62 21.71
CA ILE A 43 23.64 18.38 20.46
C ILE A 43 24.18 17.13 19.76
N GLU A 44 25.51 17.00 19.64
CA GLU A 44 26.16 15.85 19.02
C GLU A 44 25.83 14.54 19.75
N ASN A 45 25.86 14.56 21.08
CA ASN A 45 25.47 13.40 21.90
C ASN A 45 24.01 13.01 21.67
N LYS A 46 23.10 13.99 21.57
CA LYS A 46 21.69 13.73 21.27
C LYS A 46 21.48 13.18 19.86
N GLN A 47 22.14 13.76 18.85
CA GLN A 47 22.07 13.29 17.47
C GLN A 47 22.63 11.88 17.31
N SER A 48 23.78 11.60 17.94
CA SER A 48 24.38 10.27 17.96
C SER A 48 23.46 9.24 18.59
N LYS A 49 22.82 9.61 19.71
CA LYS A 49 21.84 8.74 20.36
C LYS A 49 20.62 8.46 19.47
N ILE A 50 20.03 9.48 18.85
CA ILE A 50 18.89 9.32 17.93
C ILE A 50 19.29 8.46 16.73
N HIS A 51 20.48 8.65 16.18
CA HIS A 51 20.97 7.86 15.06
C HIS A 51 21.13 6.39 15.43
N MET A 52 21.73 6.10 16.59
CA MET A 52 21.83 4.73 17.12
C MET A 52 20.45 4.10 17.35
N GLU A 53 19.51 4.84 17.94
CA GLU A 53 18.13 4.36 18.17
C GLU A 53 17.40 4.10 16.84
N SER A 54 17.58 4.95 15.83
CA SER A 54 17.02 4.75 14.49
C SER A 54 17.59 3.50 13.82
N GLN A 55 18.91 3.30 13.87
CA GLN A 55 19.53 2.10 13.30
C GLN A 55 19.08 0.83 14.02
N GLN A 56 18.94 0.88 15.35
CA GLN A 56 18.35 -0.22 16.11
C GLN A 56 16.91 -0.50 15.68
N LEU A 57 16.10 0.53 15.46
CA LEU A 57 14.74 0.39 14.97
C LEU A 57 14.69 -0.28 13.59
N ASP A 58 15.54 0.15 12.65
CA ASP A 58 15.63 -0.44 11.30
C ASP A 58 16.02 -1.92 11.35
N MET A 59 16.95 -2.28 12.24
CA MET A 59 17.31 -3.68 12.49
C MET A 59 16.15 -4.47 13.08
N LEU A 60 15.40 -3.92 14.04
CA LEU A 60 14.22 -4.56 14.62
C LEU A 60 13.12 -4.79 13.57
N VAL A 61 12.87 -3.80 12.70
CA VAL A 61 11.89 -3.89 11.62
C VAL A 61 12.32 -4.96 10.61
N SER A 62 13.59 -4.95 10.20
CA SER A 62 14.13 -5.95 9.27
C SER A 62 14.04 -7.37 9.85
N ALA A 63 14.35 -7.55 11.13
CA ALA A 63 14.19 -8.83 11.81
C ALA A 63 12.73 -9.30 11.85
N GLY A 64 11.79 -8.39 12.11
CA GLY A 64 10.35 -8.70 12.05
C GLY A 64 9.88 -9.09 10.65
N LEU A 65 10.39 -8.42 9.62
CA LEU A 65 10.08 -8.72 8.22
C LEU A 65 10.62 -10.10 7.80
N GLU A 66 11.88 -10.41 8.13
CA GLU A 66 12.45 -11.72 7.83
C GLU A 66 11.78 -12.85 8.64
N HIS A 67 11.37 -12.58 9.88
CA HIS A 67 10.57 -13.52 10.65
C HIS A 67 9.22 -13.81 9.96
N ALA A 68 8.52 -12.76 9.49
CA ALA A 68 7.27 -12.93 8.74
C ALA A 68 7.46 -13.75 7.46
N LYS A 69 8.51 -13.45 6.68
CA LYS A 69 8.84 -14.19 5.46
C LYS A 69 9.13 -15.66 5.74
N ALA A 70 9.96 -15.95 6.75
CA ALA A 70 10.31 -17.31 7.12
C ALA A 70 9.08 -18.12 7.56
N MET A 71 8.15 -17.50 8.29
CA MET A 71 6.87 -18.13 8.65
C MET A 71 6.07 -18.51 7.39
N LEU A 72 5.90 -17.58 6.46
CA LEU A 72 5.14 -17.82 5.23
C LEU A 72 5.81 -18.88 4.32
N THR A 73 7.14 -18.88 4.20
CA THR A 73 7.88 -19.83 3.34
C THR A 73 7.96 -21.24 3.92
N VAL A 74 8.11 -21.39 5.24
CA VAL A 74 8.12 -22.71 5.89
C VAL A 74 6.76 -23.39 5.76
N GLU A 75 5.68 -22.61 5.80
CA GLU A 75 4.31 -23.12 5.63
C GLU A 75 3.97 -23.53 4.19
N GLU A 76 4.66 -22.95 3.20
CA GLU A 76 4.47 -23.27 1.78
C GLU A 76 5.00 -24.68 1.41
N LEU A 77 5.90 -25.25 2.22
CA LEU A 77 6.52 -26.55 1.97
C LEU A 77 5.73 -27.76 2.52
N ASP A 78 4.65 -27.54 3.27
CA ASP A 78 3.89 -28.61 3.96
C ASP A 78 2.58 -28.97 3.22
N ALA A 79 2.23 -30.26 3.18
CA ALA A 79 1.13 -30.78 2.37
C ALA A 79 -0.27 -30.36 2.87
N ASP A 80 -0.40 -29.98 4.15
CA ASP A 80 -1.61 -29.42 4.80
C ASP A 80 -1.69 -27.88 4.69
N ARG A 81 -1.32 -27.37 3.51
CA ARG A 81 -1.08 -25.97 3.14
C ARG A 81 -2.12 -24.95 3.63
N LEU A 82 -3.40 -25.18 3.35
CA LEU A 82 -4.45 -24.17 3.55
C LEU A 82 -4.86 -24.03 5.03
N ASN A 83 -4.90 -25.13 5.79
CA ASN A 83 -5.35 -25.10 7.17
C ASN A 83 -4.32 -24.43 8.10
N ARG A 84 -3.02 -24.55 7.82
CA ARG A 84 -1.97 -23.97 8.69
C ARG A 84 -1.72 -22.49 8.42
N ILE A 85 -1.68 -22.06 7.15
CA ILE A 85 -1.58 -20.65 6.80
C ILE A 85 -2.77 -19.88 7.38
N ALA A 86 -3.98 -20.43 7.26
CA ALA A 86 -5.17 -19.84 7.89
C ALA A 86 -5.02 -19.73 9.42
N ASN A 87 -4.48 -20.76 10.09
CA ASN A 87 -4.25 -20.73 11.55
C ASN A 87 -3.17 -19.72 11.98
N THR A 88 -2.10 -19.56 11.20
CA THR A 88 -1.02 -18.60 11.48
C THR A 88 -1.46 -17.17 11.21
N VAL A 89 -2.16 -16.92 10.09
CA VAL A 89 -2.81 -15.63 9.83
C VAL A 89 -3.85 -15.32 10.91
N VAL A 90 -4.59 -16.30 11.43
CA VAL A 90 -5.51 -16.10 12.56
C VAL A 90 -4.77 -15.85 13.88
N GLU A 91 -3.60 -16.44 14.11
CA GLU A 91 -2.81 -16.16 15.32
C GLU A 91 -2.25 -14.74 15.36
N PHE A 92 -1.90 -14.16 14.20
CA PHE A 92 -1.27 -12.85 14.08
C PHE A 92 -2.13 -11.76 13.39
N SER A 93 -3.36 -12.07 12.97
CA SER A 93 -4.33 -11.07 12.52
C SER A 93 -5.30 -10.71 13.64
N GLN A 94 -5.68 -9.44 13.68
CA GLN A 94 -6.80 -9.03 14.51
C GLN A 94 -8.09 -9.60 13.92
N THR A 95 -8.70 -10.56 14.61
CA THR A 95 -10.13 -10.80 14.40
C THR A 95 -10.90 -9.50 14.68
N ALA A 96 -11.98 -9.24 13.94
CA ALA A 96 -12.82 -8.04 14.09
C ALA A 96 -13.37 -7.83 15.52
N ASN A 97 -13.27 -8.85 16.38
CA ASN A 97 -13.65 -8.86 17.79
C ASN A 97 -12.48 -8.62 18.77
N GLY A 98 -11.25 -8.39 18.29
CA GLY A 98 -10.09 -8.08 19.14
C GLY A 98 -9.43 -9.28 19.83
N GLU A 99 -9.70 -10.51 19.38
CA GLU A 99 -9.16 -11.75 19.97
C GLU A 99 -7.88 -12.26 19.27
N GLY A 100 -7.37 -11.54 18.28
CA GLY A 100 -6.08 -11.82 17.65
C GLY A 100 -4.93 -11.72 18.65
N LYS A 101 -4.07 -12.74 18.71
CA LYS A 101 -2.90 -12.76 19.58
C LYS A 101 -1.76 -11.95 18.93
N ASP A 102 -1.95 -10.64 18.78
CA ASP A 102 -0.90 -9.65 18.50
C ASP A 102 0.14 -9.66 19.65
N ARG A 103 0.98 -10.69 19.69
CA ARG A 103 1.95 -10.89 20.77
C ARG A 103 3.20 -10.08 20.48
N TRP A 104 3.59 -9.25 21.44
CA TRP A 104 4.88 -8.59 21.41
C TRP A 104 6.00 -9.63 21.48
N MET A 105 6.85 -9.63 20.47
CA MET A 105 8.09 -10.39 20.45
C MET A 105 9.20 -9.52 21.00
N TYR A 106 9.83 -9.99 22.07
CA TYR A 106 10.88 -9.27 22.76
C TYR A 106 12.24 -9.70 22.24
N ILE A 107 13.06 -8.72 21.83
CA ILE A 107 14.44 -8.94 21.44
C ILE A 107 15.32 -8.66 22.65
N LYS A 108 16.16 -9.63 22.99
CA LYS A 108 17.09 -9.59 24.13
C LYS A 108 18.53 -9.53 23.63
N ASP A 109 19.40 -8.86 24.37
CA ASP A 109 20.83 -8.91 24.13
C ASP A 109 21.45 -10.23 24.62
N GLY A 110 22.76 -10.40 24.40
CA GLY A 110 23.51 -11.56 24.90
C GLY A 110 23.52 -11.69 26.43
N THR A 111 23.10 -10.67 27.18
CA THR A 111 22.95 -10.70 28.64
C THR A 111 21.51 -11.02 29.09
N GLY A 112 20.57 -11.13 28.14
CA GLY A 112 19.15 -11.37 28.39
C GLY A 112 18.31 -10.11 28.64
N LYS A 113 18.90 -8.91 28.56
CA LYS A 113 18.18 -7.64 28.71
C LYS A 113 17.39 -7.32 27.45
N ILE A 114 16.15 -6.88 27.62
CA ILE A 114 15.26 -6.49 26.51
C ILE A 114 15.80 -5.20 25.88
N ILE A 115 16.16 -5.26 24.60
CA ILE A 115 16.61 -4.12 23.79
C ILE A 115 15.43 -3.51 23.02
N GLY A 116 14.45 -4.33 22.65
CA GLY A 116 13.32 -3.89 21.87
C GLY A 116 12.21 -4.91 21.81
N ARG A 117 11.12 -4.53 21.16
CA ARG A 117 10.02 -5.44 20.85
C ARG A 117 9.39 -5.07 19.51
N TYR A 118 8.91 -6.08 18.81
CA TYR A 118 8.15 -5.90 17.58
C TYR A 118 6.90 -6.76 17.61
N ARG A 119 5.94 -6.43 16.77
CA ARG A 119 4.73 -7.21 16.52
C ARG A 119 4.55 -7.32 15.02
N ILE A 120 4.07 -8.46 14.55
CA ILE A 120 3.77 -8.69 13.15
C ILE A 120 2.25 -8.76 13.01
N ARG A 121 1.73 -8.11 11.99
CA ARG A 121 0.37 -8.28 11.50
C ARG A 121 0.47 -8.58 10.02
N ILE A 122 -0.11 -9.70 9.60
CA ILE A 122 -0.16 -10.12 8.21
C ILE A 122 -1.58 -9.86 7.71
N GLU A 123 -1.69 -9.20 6.57
CA GLU A 123 -2.95 -8.99 5.88
C GLU A 123 -2.81 -9.52 4.46
N ASP A 124 -3.85 -10.21 3.99
CA ASP A 124 -3.94 -10.58 2.59
C ASP A 124 -4.38 -9.38 1.75
N GLU A 125 -3.50 -8.91 0.87
CA GLU A 125 -3.82 -7.85 -0.07
C GLU A 125 -4.70 -8.35 -1.22
N ALA A 126 -4.66 -9.64 -1.58
CA ALA A 126 -5.49 -10.22 -2.63
C ALA A 126 -6.99 -10.28 -2.24
N ALA A 127 -7.27 -10.35 -0.94
CA ALA A 127 -8.63 -10.27 -0.38
C ALA A 127 -9.29 -8.88 -0.50
N LYS A 128 -8.53 -7.84 -0.88
CA LYS A 128 -9.00 -6.44 -0.93
C LYS A 128 -9.38 -6.03 -2.35
N VAL A 129 -10.28 -5.04 -2.50
CA VAL A 129 -10.62 -4.52 -3.82
C VAL A 129 -9.43 -3.81 -4.44
N ASN A 130 -9.02 -4.24 -5.63
CA ASN A 130 -7.98 -3.57 -6.39
C ASN A 130 -8.54 -2.29 -7.03
N VAL A 131 -8.15 -1.13 -6.49
CA VAL A 131 -8.62 0.17 -7.01
C VAL A 131 -8.02 0.55 -8.35
N GLN A 132 -6.96 -0.14 -8.78
CA GLN A 132 -6.40 0.04 -10.12
C GLN A 132 -7.19 -0.76 -11.16
N LYS A 133 -7.83 -1.87 -10.78
CA LYS A 133 -8.58 -2.73 -11.72
C LYS A 133 -10.09 -2.44 -11.75
N ALA A 134 -10.72 -2.26 -10.59
CA ALA A 134 -12.17 -2.11 -10.51
C ALA A 134 -12.65 -0.80 -11.17
N PHE A 135 -13.74 -0.82 -11.94
CA PHE A 135 -14.20 0.34 -12.73
C PHE A 135 -15.68 0.68 -12.57
N LEU A 136 -16.47 -0.15 -11.88
CA LEU A 136 -17.89 0.11 -11.74
C LEU A 136 -18.23 1.07 -10.60
N THR A 137 -19.14 2.01 -10.90
CA THR A 137 -19.71 2.97 -9.93
C THR A 137 -21.13 2.63 -9.49
N LYS A 138 -21.74 1.64 -10.12
CA LYS A 138 -23.09 1.13 -9.85
C LYS A 138 -23.04 -0.39 -9.94
N ASN A 139 -24.12 -1.05 -9.54
CA ASN A 139 -24.23 -2.50 -9.68
C ASN A 139 -23.95 -2.92 -11.13
N SER A 140 -23.12 -3.96 -11.29
CA SER A 140 -22.88 -4.56 -12.60
C SER A 140 -24.21 -4.99 -13.19
N LYS A 141 -24.38 -4.69 -14.48
CA LYS A 141 -25.40 -5.29 -15.32
C LYS A 141 -24.80 -6.33 -16.26
N GLY A 142 -23.47 -6.44 -16.26
CA GLY A 142 -22.73 -7.43 -16.99
C GLY A 142 -22.80 -8.80 -16.32
N THR A 143 -22.00 -9.70 -16.84
CA THR A 143 -22.04 -11.12 -16.48
C THR A 143 -21.01 -11.51 -15.42
N GLY A 144 -20.28 -10.55 -14.84
CA GLY A 144 -19.20 -10.84 -13.90
C GLY A 144 -17.97 -11.43 -14.57
N TRP A 145 -17.68 -11.01 -15.80
CA TRP A 145 -16.64 -11.58 -16.65
C TRP A 145 -15.24 -11.11 -16.23
N ASP A 146 -15.11 -9.87 -15.75
CA ASP A 146 -13.87 -9.27 -15.28
C ASP A 146 -13.96 -8.91 -13.79
N THR A 147 -12.88 -9.15 -13.03
CA THR A 147 -12.71 -8.64 -11.66
C THR A 147 -12.77 -7.10 -11.59
N GLY A 148 -12.65 -6.43 -12.74
CA GLY A 148 -12.95 -5.01 -12.90
C GLY A 148 -14.41 -4.62 -12.62
N GLU A 149 -15.35 -5.57 -12.70
CA GLU A 149 -16.79 -5.35 -12.45
C GLU A 149 -17.14 -5.22 -10.95
N VAL A 150 -16.14 -5.16 -10.07
CA VAL A 150 -16.40 -4.87 -8.65
C VAL A 150 -16.93 -3.45 -8.49
N VAL A 151 -18.05 -3.33 -7.76
CA VAL A 151 -18.72 -2.06 -7.46
C VAL A 151 -17.93 -1.28 -6.41
N LEU A 152 -17.00 -0.45 -6.87
CA LEU A 152 -16.08 0.31 -6.02
C LEU A 152 -16.75 1.11 -4.89
N PRO A 153 -17.88 1.81 -5.10
CA PRO A 153 -18.50 2.60 -4.01
C PRO A 153 -18.94 1.72 -2.85
N ARG A 154 -19.43 0.51 -3.15
CA ARG A 154 -19.85 -0.46 -2.15
C ARG A 154 -18.65 -1.08 -1.47
N ALA A 155 -17.66 -1.55 -2.25
CA ALA A 155 -16.45 -2.17 -1.71
C ALA A 155 -15.67 -1.21 -0.79
N LEU A 156 -15.59 0.07 -1.15
CA LEU A 156 -14.88 1.08 -0.35
C LEU A 156 -15.74 1.71 0.75
N GLY A 157 -17.06 1.52 0.74
CA GLY A 157 -17.98 2.21 1.65
C GLY A 157 -18.02 3.74 1.45
N VAL A 158 -17.84 4.21 0.21
CA VAL A 158 -17.77 5.65 -0.11
C VAL A 158 -18.80 6.05 -1.18
N ASN A 159 -19.11 7.35 -1.27
CA ASN A 159 -20.09 7.84 -2.23
C ASN A 159 -19.63 7.60 -3.69
N PRO A 160 -20.52 7.18 -4.62
CA PRO A 160 -20.20 6.99 -6.03
C PRO A 160 -19.54 8.21 -6.70
N LYS A 161 -19.89 9.43 -6.30
CA LYS A 161 -19.26 10.66 -6.81
C LYS A 161 -17.78 10.75 -6.44
N THR A 162 -17.40 10.25 -5.27
CA THR A 162 -16.00 10.21 -4.82
C THR A 162 -15.24 9.13 -5.58
N VAL A 163 -15.84 7.96 -5.79
CA VAL A 163 -15.23 6.91 -6.62
C VAL A 163 -15.01 7.36 -8.04
N LYS A 164 -15.95 8.11 -8.64
CA LYS A 164 -15.74 8.66 -9.98
C LYS A 164 -14.47 9.50 -10.06
N LYS A 165 -14.08 10.21 -8.99
CA LYS A 165 -12.79 10.93 -8.96
C LYS A 165 -11.58 10.01 -8.97
N ILE A 166 -11.66 8.82 -8.36
CA ILE A 166 -10.61 7.80 -8.41
C ILE A 166 -10.47 7.30 -9.84
N ILE A 167 -11.59 7.00 -10.50
CA ILE A 167 -11.61 6.53 -11.89
C ILE A 167 -11.09 7.62 -12.83
N ASP A 168 -11.62 8.84 -12.72
CA ASP A 168 -11.14 10.00 -13.48
C ASP A 168 -9.65 10.26 -13.23
N PHE A 169 -9.14 10.04 -12.01
CA PHE A 169 -7.71 10.17 -11.70
C PHE A 169 -6.88 9.16 -12.49
N ARG A 170 -7.33 7.90 -12.58
CA ARG A 170 -6.65 6.87 -13.36
C ARG A 170 -6.61 7.21 -14.83
N TYR A 171 -7.70 7.73 -15.37
CA TYR A 171 -7.84 8.08 -16.80
C TYR A 171 -7.30 9.48 -17.13
N GLY A 172 -6.62 10.13 -16.20
CA GLY A 172 -6.01 11.43 -16.44
C GLY A 172 -7.01 12.54 -16.83
N LYS A 173 -6.59 13.38 -17.77
CA LYS A 173 -7.31 14.59 -18.19
C LYS A 173 -8.43 14.26 -19.18
N ASN A 174 -8.25 13.25 -20.02
CA ASN A 174 -9.24 12.84 -21.02
C ASN A 174 -10.44 12.10 -20.39
N LYS A 175 -10.26 11.52 -19.20
CA LYS A 175 -11.27 10.71 -18.46
C LYS A 175 -11.75 9.47 -19.20
N LEU A 176 -10.95 8.96 -20.11
CA LEU A 176 -11.16 7.75 -20.88
C LEU A 176 -9.99 6.79 -20.62
N PRO A 177 -10.22 5.49 -20.51
CA PRO A 177 -9.13 4.53 -20.41
C PRO A 177 -8.28 4.61 -21.68
N GLY A 178 -6.96 4.49 -21.52
CA GLY A 178 -6.03 4.42 -22.64
C GLY A 178 -5.76 5.73 -23.39
N ALA A 179 -5.31 5.59 -24.63
CA ALA A 179 -4.99 6.68 -25.57
C ALA A 179 -6.21 7.20 -26.34
N ARG A 180 -7.42 6.76 -25.96
CA ARG A 180 -8.72 7.00 -26.60
C ARG A 180 -8.86 6.32 -27.95
N GLY A 181 -9.89 5.49 -28.10
CA GLY A 181 -10.19 4.79 -29.34
C GLY A 181 -10.34 3.30 -29.08
N ASP A 182 -9.94 2.47 -30.05
CA ASP A 182 -9.78 1.03 -29.88
C ASP A 182 -8.27 0.74 -29.80
N ASP A 183 -7.75 0.81 -28.57
CA ASP A 183 -6.33 0.86 -28.28
C ASP A 183 -5.59 -0.49 -28.46
N ASP A 184 -6.33 -1.59 -28.51
CA ASP A 184 -5.82 -2.94 -28.69
C ASP A 184 -6.47 -3.67 -29.89
N GLN A 185 -7.24 -2.96 -30.71
CA GLN A 185 -7.86 -3.41 -31.95
C GLN A 185 -8.79 -4.62 -31.75
N ASN A 186 -9.45 -4.68 -30.59
CA ASN A 186 -10.26 -5.82 -30.18
C ASN A 186 -11.76 -5.64 -30.47
N ASN A 187 -12.20 -4.45 -30.89
CA ASN A 187 -13.63 -4.14 -31.10
C ASN A 187 -14.29 -5.13 -32.06
N LEU A 188 -13.62 -5.46 -33.18
CA LEU A 188 -14.16 -6.40 -34.18
C LEU A 188 -14.46 -7.80 -33.62
N ILE A 189 -13.78 -8.18 -32.53
CA ILE A 189 -13.97 -9.46 -31.85
C ILE A 189 -15.05 -9.30 -30.77
N LEU A 190 -14.97 -8.24 -29.97
CA LEU A 190 -15.85 -8.05 -28.81
C LEU A 190 -17.28 -7.71 -29.20
N MET A 191 -17.50 -7.02 -30.33
CA MET A 191 -18.85 -6.68 -30.83
C MET A 191 -19.73 -7.89 -31.21
N ALA A 192 -19.23 -9.12 -31.11
CA ALA A 192 -19.95 -10.33 -31.51
C ALA A 192 -19.51 -11.58 -30.71
N ASP A 193 -18.93 -11.41 -29.51
CA ASP A 193 -18.44 -12.54 -28.70
C ASP A 193 -19.48 -13.11 -27.72
N GLY A 194 -20.65 -12.49 -27.64
CA GLY A 194 -21.78 -12.88 -26.81
C GLY A 194 -21.63 -12.47 -25.34
N ILE A 195 -20.72 -11.54 -25.02
CA ILE A 195 -20.42 -11.10 -23.65
C ILE A 195 -20.59 -9.58 -23.54
N ASP A 196 -21.25 -9.11 -22.49
CA ASP A 196 -21.27 -7.67 -22.14
C ASP A 196 -19.90 -7.26 -21.56
N ASN A 197 -18.98 -6.84 -22.44
CA ASN A 197 -17.58 -6.59 -22.07
C ASN A 197 -17.36 -5.34 -21.21
N ASN A 198 -18.27 -4.36 -21.29
CA ASN A 198 -18.21 -3.07 -20.59
C ASN A 198 -19.16 -2.98 -19.38
N ALA A 199 -19.95 -4.05 -19.14
CA ALA A 199 -20.91 -4.22 -18.05
C ALA A 199 -22.05 -3.19 -18.03
N ASN A 200 -22.49 -2.70 -19.20
CA ASN A 200 -23.54 -1.70 -19.33
C ASN A 200 -24.97 -2.31 -19.40
N GLY A 201 -25.08 -3.63 -19.57
CA GLY A 201 -26.31 -4.43 -19.65
C GLY A 201 -26.80 -4.72 -21.07
N ILE A 202 -26.01 -4.43 -22.10
CA ILE A 202 -26.25 -4.74 -23.50
C ILE A 202 -25.10 -5.63 -23.98
N ILE A 203 -25.43 -6.66 -24.77
CA ILE A 203 -24.45 -7.63 -25.28
C ILE A 203 -24.27 -7.35 -26.78
N ASP A 204 -23.03 -7.42 -27.25
CA ASP A 204 -22.61 -7.35 -28.65
C ASP A 204 -22.97 -6.00 -29.31
N GLU A 205 -22.47 -4.90 -28.74
CA GLU A 205 -22.63 -3.54 -29.30
C GLU A 205 -21.55 -3.19 -30.33
N GLU A 206 -21.88 -2.30 -31.29
CA GLU A 206 -20.92 -1.83 -32.31
C GLU A 206 -19.70 -1.11 -31.71
N ASP A 207 -19.82 -0.55 -30.50
CA ASP A 207 -18.77 0.16 -29.78
C ASP A 207 -18.14 -0.65 -28.62
N GLU A 208 -18.43 -1.95 -28.52
CA GLU A 208 -17.73 -2.82 -27.56
C GLU A 208 -16.22 -2.88 -27.86
N GLY A 209 -15.38 -2.69 -26.84
CA GLY A 209 -13.93 -2.60 -27.05
C GLY A 209 -13.43 -1.22 -27.50
N ILE A 210 -14.28 -0.19 -27.57
CA ILE A 210 -13.87 1.20 -27.83
C ILE A 210 -13.93 2.02 -26.54
N ASN A 211 -12.79 2.58 -26.12
CA ASN A 211 -12.59 3.21 -24.81
C ASN A 211 -13.06 2.29 -23.68
N ASP A 212 -12.83 0.98 -23.84
CA ASP A 212 -13.28 -0.02 -22.88
C ASP A 212 -12.42 0.04 -21.60
N PRO A 213 -13.00 -0.19 -20.40
CA PRO A 213 -12.22 -0.21 -19.17
C PRO A 213 -10.98 -1.13 -19.17
N LYS A 214 -10.93 -2.16 -20.03
CA LYS A 214 -9.79 -3.05 -20.20
C LYS A 214 -8.61 -2.42 -20.94
N GLU A 215 -8.80 -1.30 -21.65
CA GLU A 215 -7.71 -0.55 -22.28
C GLU A 215 -6.77 0.07 -21.23
N TYR A 216 -7.30 0.39 -20.04
CA TYR A 216 -6.50 0.82 -18.92
C TYR A 216 -5.70 -0.36 -18.33
N ASN A 217 -4.38 -0.22 -18.34
CA ASN A 217 -3.48 -1.15 -17.67
C ASN A 217 -2.51 -0.38 -16.77
N ALA A 218 -2.58 -0.62 -15.46
CA ALA A 218 -1.72 0.07 -14.50
C ALA A 218 -0.22 -0.27 -14.62
N GLU A 219 0.13 -1.36 -15.29
CA GLU A 219 1.52 -1.71 -15.59
C GLU A 219 1.98 -1.07 -16.89
N HIS A 220 1.08 -1.01 -17.88
CA HIS A 220 1.34 -0.53 -19.23
C HIS A 220 0.41 0.63 -19.54
N LEU A 221 0.63 1.75 -18.86
CA LEU A 221 -0.19 2.96 -19.02
C LEU A 221 -0.12 3.46 -20.47
N LYS A 222 -1.28 3.84 -21.03
CA LYS A 222 -1.41 4.43 -22.36
C LYS A 222 -1.97 5.84 -22.26
N GLY A 223 -1.73 6.67 -23.28
CA GLY A 223 -2.26 8.03 -23.31
C GLY A 223 -1.83 8.88 -22.11
N ASP A 224 -2.81 9.42 -21.39
CA ASP A 224 -2.64 10.19 -20.15
C ASP A 224 -3.06 9.44 -18.88
N ASP A 225 -3.16 8.11 -18.97
CA ASP A 225 -3.44 7.23 -17.84
C ASP A 225 -2.39 7.37 -16.72
N ARG A 226 -2.85 7.11 -15.50
CA ARG A 226 -2.07 7.17 -14.27
C ARG A 226 -2.41 5.99 -13.37
N LYS A 227 -1.46 5.57 -12.55
CA LYS A 227 -1.66 4.59 -11.48
C LYS A 227 -1.43 5.21 -10.12
N PHE A 228 -2.07 4.64 -9.10
CA PHE A 228 -1.74 4.97 -7.72
C PHE A 228 -0.40 4.32 -7.36
N SER A 229 0.56 5.16 -7.00
CA SER A 229 1.89 4.73 -6.53
C SER A 229 1.89 4.33 -5.05
N SER A 230 0.93 4.85 -4.29
CA SER A 230 0.82 4.61 -2.85
C SER A 230 -0.63 4.70 -2.36
N MET A 231 -0.91 4.04 -1.23
CA MET A 231 -2.19 4.19 -0.54
C MET A 231 -2.43 5.66 -0.11
N THR A 232 -1.37 6.40 0.22
CA THR A 232 -1.46 7.83 0.53
C THR A 232 -2.00 8.65 -0.65
N GLU A 233 -1.59 8.33 -1.88
CA GLU A 233 -2.07 8.99 -3.08
C GLU A 233 -3.55 8.69 -3.33
N LEU A 234 -3.98 7.43 -3.14
CA LEU A 234 -5.38 7.05 -3.20
C LEU A 234 -6.21 7.85 -2.17
N MET A 235 -5.73 7.93 -0.93
CA MET A 235 -6.39 8.67 0.13
C MET A 235 -6.49 10.17 -0.19
N ASN A 236 -5.47 10.76 -0.81
CA ASN A 236 -5.50 12.14 -1.27
C ASN A 236 -6.52 12.35 -2.39
N ALA A 237 -6.64 11.42 -3.34
CA ALA A 237 -7.65 11.47 -4.41
C ALA A 237 -9.09 11.37 -3.86
N LEU A 238 -9.30 10.51 -2.86
CA LEU A 238 -10.57 10.35 -2.14
C LEU A 238 -10.96 11.58 -1.33
N THR A 239 -9.99 12.19 -0.66
CA THR A 239 -10.21 13.32 0.27
C THR A 239 -10.01 14.69 -0.37
N GLY A 240 -9.79 14.74 -1.69
CA GLY A 240 -9.26 15.87 -2.48
C GLY A 240 -9.90 17.26 -2.34
N ASP A 241 -10.90 17.44 -1.48
CA ASP A 241 -11.32 18.74 -0.94
C ASP A 241 -11.37 18.64 0.61
N LYS A 242 -10.23 18.86 1.28
CA LYS A 242 -10.13 18.84 2.76
C LYS A 242 -11.14 19.77 3.46
N ASN A 243 -11.63 20.78 2.75
CA ASN A 243 -12.58 21.77 3.26
C ASN A 243 -14.05 21.31 3.24
N LYS A 244 -14.36 20.14 2.65
CA LYS A 244 -15.74 19.62 2.52
C LYS A 244 -16.02 18.36 3.32
N ILE A 245 -15.00 17.78 3.97
CA ILE A 245 -15.12 16.51 4.69
C ILE A 245 -14.77 16.77 6.16
N SER A 246 -15.62 16.28 7.07
CA SER A 246 -15.36 16.36 8.51
C SER A 246 -14.11 15.56 8.88
N LEU A 247 -13.33 16.07 9.85
CA LEU A 247 -12.14 15.39 10.37
C LEU A 247 -12.46 13.96 10.85
N ASN A 248 -13.64 13.74 11.43
CA ASN A 248 -14.08 12.41 11.88
C ASN A 248 -14.28 11.45 10.69
N THR A 249 -14.89 11.91 9.61
CA THR A 249 -15.07 11.12 8.39
C THR A 249 -13.72 10.82 7.74
N GLN A 250 -12.80 11.77 7.72
CA GLN A 250 -11.46 11.57 7.20
C GLN A 250 -10.70 10.50 8.00
N ASN A 251 -10.74 10.57 9.33
CA ASN A 251 -10.11 9.57 10.21
C ASN A 251 -10.73 8.19 10.02
N GLN A 252 -12.06 8.11 9.86
CA GLN A 252 -12.74 6.85 9.58
C GLN A 252 -12.31 6.27 8.22
N MET A 253 -12.26 7.08 7.16
CA MET A 253 -11.78 6.64 5.85
C MET A 253 -10.32 6.18 5.90
N MET A 254 -9.44 6.91 6.61
CA MET A 254 -8.03 6.53 6.78
C MET A 254 -7.86 5.21 7.53
N ARG A 255 -8.81 4.83 8.38
CA ARG A 255 -8.82 3.55 9.09
C ARG A 255 -9.40 2.43 8.24
N GLU A 256 -10.54 2.65 7.60
CA GLU A 256 -11.32 1.59 6.94
C GLU A 256 -10.81 1.26 5.53
N ILE A 257 -10.38 2.25 4.76
CA ILE A 257 -10.02 2.04 3.34
C ILE A 257 -8.82 1.11 3.16
N PRO A 258 -7.72 1.21 3.93
CA PRO A 258 -6.60 0.28 3.82
C PRO A 258 -6.95 -1.19 4.12
N HIS A 259 -8.06 -1.45 4.83
CA HIS A 259 -8.53 -2.81 5.10
C HIS A 259 -9.45 -3.34 3.99
N ARG A 260 -10.03 -2.47 3.17
CA ARG A 260 -10.97 -2.85 2.10
C ARG A 260 -10.33 -2.79 0.71
N ALA A 261 -9.31 -1.95 0.54
CA ALA A 261 -8.75 -1.56 -0.73
C ALA A 261 -7.26 -1.85 -0.83
N THR A 262 -6.81 -2.20 -2.02
CA THR A 262 -5.40 -2.39 -2.34
C THR A 262 -5.05 -1.74 -3.68
N ILE A 263 -3.77 -1.42 -3.82
CA ILE A 263 -3.15 -1.03 -5.08
C ILE A 263 -2.16 -2.09 -5.59
N TYR A 264 -2.07 -3.24 -4.89
CA TYR A 264 -0.99 -4.21 -5.03
C TYR A 264 -1.44 -5.59 -5.52
N SER A 265 -2.74 -5.92 -5.51
CA SER A 265 -3.23 -7.30 -5.71
C SER A 265 -3.23 -7.84 -7.14
N CYS A 266 -2.23 -7.49 -7.95
CA CYS A 266 -2.00 -8.20 -9.21
C CYS A 266 -0.91 -9.25 -8.97
N ASP A 267 -1.30 -10.48 -8.66
CA ASP A 267 -0.36 -11.60 -8.53
C ASP A 267 -0.16 -12.21 -9.92
N MET A 268 1.02 -11.98 -10.50
CA MET A 268 1.32 -12.37 -11.88
C MET A 268 2.00 -13.74 -11.93
N PRO A 269 1.66 -14.61 -12.91
CA PRO A 269 2.50 -15.73 -13.28
C PRO A 269 3.93 -15.25 -13.61
N GLY A 270 4.93 -15.85 -12.95
CA GLY A 270 6.34 -15.49 -13.05
C GLY A 270 6.82 -14.47 -12.02
N SER A 271 5.96 -14.01 -11.10
CA SER A 271 6.40 -13.24 -9.93
C SER A 271 7.15 -14.15 -8.94
N ALA A 272 7.88 -13.55 -8.00
CA ALA A 272 8.54 -14.30 -6.93
C ALA A 272 7.54 -15.06 -6.02
N THR A 273 6.27 -14.63 -6.01
CA THR A 273 5.16 -15.22 -5.23
C THR A 273 4.31 -16.22 -6.03
N LEU A 274 4.40 -16.20 -7.37
CA LEU A 274 3.69 -17.14 -8.24
C LEU A 274 4.54 -17.57 -9.45
N PRO A 275 5.48 -18.52 -9.27
CA PRO A 275 6.31 -19.03 -10.37
C PRO A 275 5.47 -19.60 -11.52
N ASN A 276 5.94 -19.43 -12.76
CA ASN A 276 5.27 -19.92 -13.98
C ASN A 276 5.00 -21.43 -14.00
N GLU A 277 5.69 -22.19 -13.15
CA GLU A 277 5.65 -23.65 -13.10
C GLU A 277 4.62 -24.19 -12.09
N THR A 278 4.15 -23.35 -11.16
CA THR A 278 3.08 -23.69 -10.21
C THR A 278 1.73 -23.29 -10.78
N PRO A 279 0.69 -24.15 -10.72
CA PRO A 279 -0.65 -23.76 -11.12
C PRO A 279 -1.06 -22.53 -10.29
N SER A 280 -1.44 -21.46 -10.99
CA SER A 280 -2.01 -20.26 -10.38
C SER A 280 -3.07 -20.69 -9.38
N ASP A 281 -3.05 -20.10 -8.18
CA ASP A 281 -4.17 -20.23 -7.26
C ASP A 281 -5.45 -19.94 -8.06
N ILE A 282 -6.49 -20.76 -7.85
CA ILE A 282 -7.80 -20.53 -8.47
C ILE A 282 -8.32 -19.12 -8.16
N ASN A 283 -7.83 -18.53 -7.06
CA ASN A 283 -8.05 -17.15 -6.61
C ASN A 283 -7.34 -16.09 -7.47
N CYS A 284 -6.23 -16.42 -8.13
CA CYS A 284 -5.41 -15.49 -8.93
C CYS A 284 -5.56 -15.69 -10.45
N MET A 285 -6.25 -16.74 -10.87
CA MET A 285 -6.45 -17.07 -12.29
C MET A 285 -7.48 -16.16 -12.96
N THR A 286 -7.26 -15.74 -14.22
CA THR A 286 -8.29 -15.00 -14.97
C THR A 286 -9.40 -15.93 -15.49
N THR A 287 -10.60 -15.39 -15.78
CA THR A 287 -11.72 -16.17 -16.35
C THR A 287 -11.36 -16.84 -17.66
N ARG A 288 -10.52 -16.20 -18.48
CA ARG A 288 -10.02 -16.76 -19.73
C ARG A 288 -9.06 -17.93 -19.51
N GLU A 289 -8.18 -17.85 -18.52
CA GLU A 289 -7.28 -18.94 -18.15
C GLU A 289 -8.04 -20.11 -17.52
N CYS A 290 -9.00 -19.81 -16.63
CA CYS A 290 -9.91 -20.79 -16.03
C CYS A 290 -10.69 -21.54 -17.10
N ARG A 291 -11.28 -20.80 -18.04
CA ARG A 291 -11.97 -21.36 -19.21
C ARG A 291 -11.04 -22.25 -20.03
N ARG A 292 -9.81 -21.80 -20.32
CA ARG A 292 -8.84 -22.58 -21.11
C ARG A 292 -8.49 -23.90 -20.41
N LEU A 293 -8.30 -23.85 -19.09
CA LEU A 293 -8.03 -25.04 -18.28
C LEU A 293 -9.25 -25.97 -18.19
N LEU A 294 -10.45 -25.44 -18.03
CA LEU A 294 -11.69 -26.21 -18.03
C LEU A 294 -11.97 -26.86 -19.39
N ILE A 295 -11.73 -26.17 -20.51
CA ILE A 295 -11.82 -26.76 -21.85
C ILE A 295 -10.82 -27.90 -22.00
N LYS A 296 -9.57 -27.71 -21.56
CA LYS A 296 -8.54 -28.75 -21.61
C LYS A 296 -8.91 -29.95 -20.72
N ALA A 297 -9.44 -29.70 -19.53
CA ALA A 297 -9.90 -30.74 -18.62
C ALA A 297 -11.10 -31.50 -19.22
N ASN A 298 -12.06 -30.80 -19.82
CA ASN A 298 -13.23 -31.41 -20.46
C ASN A 298 -12.87 -32.22 -21.71
N ALA A 299 -11.78 -31.87 -22.39
CA ALA A 299 -11.25 -32.64 -23.51
C ALA A 299 -10.60 -33.96 -23.06
N VAL A 300 -10.04 -34.01 -21.85
CA VAL A 300 -9.44 -35.21 -21.26
C VAL A 300 -10.50 -36.08 -20.59
N ASN A 301 -11.44 -35.46 -19.87
CA ASN A 301 -12.52 -36.14 -19.18
C ASN A 301 -13.82 -35.32 -19.34
N PRO A 302 -14.70 -35.64 -20.30
CA PRO A 302 -15.89 -34.84 -20.59
C PRO A 302 -16.86 -34.78 -19.40
N PHE A 303 -17.17 -33.57 -18.95
CA PHE A 303 -18.10 -33.29 -17.84
C PHE A 303 -19.21 -32.29 -18.20
N GLU A 304 -19.02 -31.45 -19.21
CA GLU A 304 -20.06 -30.54 -19.72
C GLU A 304 -19.95 -30.44 -21.25
N PRO A 305 -20.92 -30.94 -22.03
CA PRO A 305 -20.86 -30.90 -23.49
C PRO A 305 -21.23 -29.54 -24.11
N ASN A 306 -21.91 -28.65 -23.37
CA ASN A 306 -22.31 -27.34 -23.87
C ASN A 306 -21.24 -26.28 -23.58
N SER A 307 -20.69 -25.67 -24.63
CA SER A 307 -19.64 -24.64 -24.52
C SER A 307 -20.08 -23.41 -23.72
N VAL A 308 -21.33 -22.98 -23.84
CA VAL A 308 -21.88 -21.85 -23.08
C VAL A 308 -21.94 -22.20 -21.60
N LYS A 309 -22.35 -23.42 -21.25
CA LYS A 309 -22.36 -23.89 -19.86
C LYS A 309 -20.95 -24.08 -19.30
N GLN A 310 -19.97 -24.47 -20.11
CA GLN A 310 -18.56 -24.47 -19.69
C GLN A 310 -18.03 -23.07 -19.39
N MET A 311 -18.41 -22.08 -20.21
CA MET A 311 -18.04 -20.69 -19.97
C MET A 311 -18.69 -20.17 -18.69
N GLN A 312 -19.98 -20.49 -18.48
CA GLN A 312 -20.68 -20.20 -17.25
C GLN A 312 -20.06 -20.91 -16.06
N LEU A 313 -19.59 -22.16 -16.21
CA LEU A 313 -18.87 -22.88 -15.17
C LEU A 313 -17.56 -22.19 -14.82
N ALA A 314 -16.79 -21.70 -15.80
CA ALA A 314 -15.56 -20.94 -15.56
C ALA A 314 -15.81 -19.62 -14.83
N ALA A 315 -16.85 -18.89 -15.24
CA ALA A 315 -17.29 -17.67 -14.57
C ALA A 315 -17.74 -17.98 -13.14
N ASN A 316 -18.60 -18.98 -12.95
CA ASN A 316 -19.06 -19.42 -11.64
C ASN A 316 -17.90 -19.92 -10.76
N LEU A 317 -16.92 -20.65 -11.30
CA LEU A 317 -15.78 -21.15 -10.52
C LEU A 317 -14.92 -20.01 -9.99
N ILE A 318 -14.83 -18.90 -10.74
CA ILE A 318 -14.19 -17.66 -10.31
C ILE A 318 -15.08 -16.84 -9.39
N ASP A 319 -16.38 -16.88 -9.57
CA ASP A 319 -17.35 -16.15 -8.73
C ASP A 319 -17.54 -16.83 -7.36
N TYR A 320 -17.50 -18.17 -7.32
CA TYR A 320 -17.60 -19.03 -6.12
C TYR A 320 -16.24 -19.31 -5.45
N ARG A 321 -15.28 -18.38 -5.58
CA ARG A 321 -14.04 -18.43 -4.79
C ARG A 321 -14.36 -18.35 -3.29
N ASP A 322 -14.30 -19.52 -2.65
CA ASP A 322 -14.51 -19.83 -1.23
C ASP A 322 -15.76 -19.22 -0.55
N GLU A 323 -16.65 -20.09 -0.05
CA GLU A 323 -17.83 -19.74 0.76
C GLU A 323 -17.49 -18.92 2.03
N ASN A 324 -16.23 -18.95 2.48
CA ASN A 324 -15.77 -18.12 3.60
C ASN A 324 -15.36 -16.69 3.22
N HIS A 325 -15.25 -16.36 1.94
CA HIS A 325 -14.92 -14.99 1.49
C HIS A 325 -16.15 -14.07 1.39
N VAL A 326 -17.37 -14.62 1.43
CA VAL A 326 -18.63 -13.85 1.40
C VAL A 326 -18.77 -12.91 2.61
N LEU A 327 -17.97 -13.08 3.66
CA LEU A 327 -17.92 -12.18 4.82
C LEU A 327 -16.80 -11.13 4.78
N SER A 328 -15.94 -11.13 3.76
CA SER A 328 -14.90 -10.09 3.57
C SER A 328 -15.37 -8.90 2.70
N THR A 329 -16.60 -8.93 2.20
CA THR A 329 -17.22 -7.81 1.46
C THR A 329 -18.63 -7.46 1.95
N LEU A 330 -18.69 -6.89 3.16
CA LEU A 330 -19.67 -5.85 3.54
C LEU A 330 -18.95 -4.63 4.11
#